data_AF-A0A5R8QLM4-F1
#
_entry.id   AF-A0A5R8QLM4-F1
#
_cell.length_a   1.000
_cell.length_b   1.000
_cell.length_c   1.000
_cell.angle_alpha   90.00
_cell.angle_beta   90.00
_cell.angle_gamma   90.00
#
_symmetry.space_group_name_H-M   'P 1'
#
loop_
_entity.id
_entity.type
_entity.pdbx_description
1 polymer ?
#
loop_
_entity_poly.entity_id
_entity_poly.type
_entity_poly.pdbx_seq_one_letter_code
_entity_poly.pdbx_strand_id
1 'polypeptide(L)'
;MNLDSIKAITNAVLYEGYILYPYRPSSIKNRQRWTFGGVFPKAFDQQGDSSLMETQILLRGGEHAVFRVHIRFLQVVNREVGRLVTPAQEPPEQEEPALTLVPNLNVDGRELLAWEEAIEREVALEPMRPIDIQDAILATPFRFEGARDFEPVRTGDGRVVAAFVRSSHTIEGVVEAKAQRLAPDLWKLTVRIENVTPLAEAHRQDRAAAQLRAFASTHTILIVEDGAFVSLLDPPDDLREAAAQCRNVGAFPVLVGGRDNRAVLSSPIILYDHPAIAPESPGDLFDGTEIDEILTLRILAMTDAEKREMACVDARARALLERTHALTAEDMARLHGVMRDGQSQTSLTDALTEIKEREKPRLVSLLESGRALCVGARVRLRPKSGGDIMDIALRDKVAVVEAIERDFEDRVHVAVTLIDDPGRDLGAEGFPGHRFFFSQEEVEPIAAGEGP
;
A
#
# COMPACT_ATOMS: atom_id res chain seq x y z
N MET A 1 14.85 -3.05 -20.73
CA MET A 1 13.60 -2.33 -20.39
C MET A 1 13.95 -0.93 -19.89
N ASN A 2 13.17 0.11 -20.19
CA ASN A 2 13.46 1.49 -19.74
C ASN A 2 12.77 1.77 -18.38
N LEU A 3 13.42 2.57 -17.52
CA LEU A 3 12.94 2.99 -16.20
C LEU A 3 11.48 3.45 -16.22
N ASP A 4 11.03 4.11 -17.29
CA ASP A 4 9.66 4.62 -17.44
C ASP A 4 8.58 3.53 -17.32
N SER A 5 8.84 2.34 -17.85
CA SER A 5 7.89 1.20 -17.74
C SER A 5 7.84 0.60 -16.34
N ILE A 6 8.95 0.64 -15.60
CA ILE A 6 8.98 0.25 -14.17
C ILE A 6 8.22 1.28 -13.35
N LYS A 7 8.41 2.57 -13.66
CA LYS A 7 7.72 3.67 -12.99
C LYS A 7 6.19 3.56 -13.13
N ALA A 8 5.67 2.99 -14.22
CA ALA A 8 4.24 2.74 -14.36
C ALA A 8 3.72 1.75 -13.31
N ILE A 9 4.40 0.62 -13.11
CA ILE A 9 4.07 -0.37 -12.06
C ILE A 9 4.24 0.28 -10.68
N THR A 10 5.34 1.00 -10.46
CA THR A 10 5.55 1.72 -9.20
C THR A 10 4.45 2.73 -8.93
N ASN A 11 3.97 3.47 -9.94
CA ASN A 11 2.89 4.44 -9.77
C ASN A 11 1.57 3.77 -9.34
N ALA A 12 1.29 2.58 -9.87
CA ALA A 12 0.08 1.83 -9.54
C ALA A 12 0.01 1.47 -8.04
N VAL A 13 1.16 1.21 -7.41
CA VAL A 13 1.24 0.83 -5.98
C VAL A 13 1.70 1.97 -5.07
N LEU A 14 2.32 3.03 -5.62
CA LEU A 14 2.80 4.18 -4.84
C LEU A 14 1.66 4.91 -4.13
N TYR A 15 0.50 4.96 -4.79
CA TYR A 15 -0.71 5.57 -4.26
C TYR A 15 -1.66 4.58 -3.59
N GLU A 16 -1.27 3.31 -3.50
CA GLU A 16 -2.05 2.33 -2.76
C GLU A 16 -2.08 2.74 -1.28
N GLY A 17 -3.29 2.84 -0.72
CA GLY A 17 -3.50 3.34 0.63
C GLY A 17 -3.39 4.86 0.80
N TYR A 18 -3.10 5.64 -0.26
CA TYR A 18 -3.05 7.12 -0.18
C TYR A 18 -4.38 7.74 0.23
N ILE A 19 -5.46 7.28 -0.41
CA ILE A 19 -6.83 7.56 0.00
C ILE A 19 -7.65 6.29 -0.20
N LEU A 20 -8.35 5.85 0.84
CA LEU A 20 -9.07 4.59 0.84
C LEU A 20 -10.52 4.80 0.39
N TYR A 21 -11.08 3.85 -0.37
CA TYR A 21 -12.50 3.85 -0.70
C TYR A 21 -13.34 4.00 0.60
N PRO A 22 -14.27 4.98 0.68
CA PRO A 22 -14.98 5.68 -0.40
C PRO A 22 -14.35 6.99 -0.93
N TYR A 23 -13.03 7.16 -0.86
CA TYR A 23 -12.26 8.25 -1.46
C TYR A 23 -12.73 9.66 -1.07
N ARG A 24 -13.22 9.80 0.16
CA ARG A 24 -13.73 11.05 0.72
C ARG A 24 -13.10 11.38 2.06
N PRO A 25 -12.79 12.66 2.34
CA PRO A 25 -12.22 13.10 3.62
C PRO A 25 -13.09 12.72 4.84
N SER A 26 -14.42 12.83 4.71
CA SER A 26 -15.33 12.53 5.82
C SER A 26 -15.40 11.05 6.20
N SER A 27 -14.94 10.15 5.31
CA SER A 27 -14.97 8.71 5.51
C SER A 27 -14.08 8.31 6.68
N ILE A 28 -14.56 7.42 7.55
CA ILE A 28 -13.85 7.02 8.78
C ILE A 28 -12.40 6.59 8.47
N LYS A 29 -12.19 5.80 7.41
CA LYS A 29 -10.88 5.31 6.97
C LYS A 29 -9.89 6.41 6.55
N ASN A 30 -10.39 7.60 6.18
CA ASN A 30 -9.60 8.71 5.67
C ASN A 30 -9.48 9.87 6.68
N ARG A 31 -10.12 9.78 7.85
CA ARG A 31 -9.98 10.77 8.93
C ARG A 31 -8.59 10.76 9.55
N GLN A 32 -7.92 9.60 9.47
CA GLN A 32 -6.50 9.44 9.78
C GLN A 32 -5.84 8.85 8.55
N ARG A 33 -4.70 9.40 8.13
CA ARG A 33 -3.94 8.82 7.03
C ARG A 33 -3.29 7.52 7.47
N TRP A 34 -3.58 6.47 6.72
CA TRP A 34 -2.86 5.22 6.77
C TRP A 34 -1.60 5.35 5.91
N THR A 35 -0.43 5.43 6.56
CA THR A 35 0.86 5.55 5.88
C THR A 35 1.55 4.19 5.81
N PHE A 36 1.08 3.31 4.92
CA PHE A 36 1.83 2.10 4.58
C PHE A 36 3.23 2.49 4.07
N GLY A 37 4.26 1.77 4.54
CA GLY A 37 5.65 2.07 4.19
C GLY A 37 6.14 3.45 4.63
N GLY A 38 5.56 4.01 5.70
CA GLY A 38 6.01 5.27 6.30
C GLY A 38 7.37 5.13 6.97
N VAL A 39 8.34 5.95 6.54
CA VAL A 39 9.64 6.10 7.21
C VAL A 39 9.63 7.41 8.00
N PHE A 40 9.43 7.33 9.31
CA PHE A 40 9.23 8.47 10.20
C PHE A 40 10.55 9.09 10.67
N PRO A 41 10.58 10.37 11.06
CA PRO A 41 11.79 10.98 11.63
C PRO A 41 12.35 10.15 12.79
N LYS A 42 13.67 9.89 12.81
CA LYS A 42 14.34 9.12 13.87
C LYS A 42 14.10 9.61 15.30
N ALA A 43 13.82 10.91 15.45
CA ALA A 43 13.51 11.52 16.74
C ALA A 43 12.05 11.32 17.19
N PHE A 44 11.20 10.72 16.37
CA PHE A 44 9.81 10.39 16.73
C PHE A 44 9.77 9.19 17.69
N ASP A 45 9.07 9.35 18.80
CA ASP A 45 9.04 8.41 19.93
C ASP A 45 7.72 7.63 19.91
N GLN A 46 7.66 6.54 19.14
CA GLN A 46 6.47 5.68 19.12
C GLN A 46 6.73 4.23 18.70
N GLN A 47 5.96 3.31 19.29
CA GLN A 47 6.02 1.87 19.01
C GLN A 47 5.33 1.55 17.68
N GLY A 48 6.09 1.11 16.68
CA GLY A 48 5.58 0.54 15.43
C GLY A 48 5.89 1.35 14.17
N ASP A 49 6.07 2.67 14.28
CA ASP A 49 6.45 3.53 13.16
C ASP A 49 7.99 3.57 13.03
N SER A 50 8.52 2.90 12.01
CA SER A 50 9.97 2.77 11.79
C SER A 50 10.57 4.07 11.23
N SER A 51 11.79 4.41 11.66
CA SER A 51 12.59 5.47 11.03
C SER A 51 13.48 4.96 9.89
N LEU A 52 13.27 3.70 9.52
CA LEU A 52 14.14 2.89 8.67
C LEU A 52 13.32 2.00 7.74
N MET A 53 13.73 1.94 6.49
CA MET A 53 13.35 0.87 5.56
C MET A 53 14.62 0.20 5.01
N GLU A 54 14.61 -1.12 4.89
CA GLU A 54 15.74 -1.89 4.38
C GLU A 54 15.30 -2.91 3.32
N THR A 55 16.03 -2.94 2.21
CA THR A 55 15.92 -3.92 1.14
C THR A 55 17.22 -4.68 0.99
N GLN A 56 17.15 -6.00 1.07
CA GLN A 56 18.21 -6.93 0.73
C GLN A 56 17.78 -7.79 -0.46
N ILE A 57 18.64 -7.89 -1.47
CA ILE A 57 18.37 -8.67 -2.68
C ILE A 57 19.66 -9.30 -3.19
N LEU A 58 19.55 -10.43 -3.88
CA LEU A 58 20.69 -11.06 -4.53
C LEU A 58 20.82 -10.57 -5.97
N LEU A 59 22.06 -10.33 -6.38
CA LEU A 59 22.44 -9.97 -7.74
C LEU A 59 23.43 -11.02 -8.28
N ARG A 60 23.07 -11.67 -9.38
CA ARG A 60 23.98 -12.48 -10.20
C ARG A 60 24.63 -11.58 -11.25
N GLY A 61 25.94 -11.38 -11.17
CA GLY A 61 26.68 -10.48 -12.06
C GLY A 61 28.18 -10.48 -11.75
N GLY A 62 28.98 -10.35 -12.81
CA GLY A 62 30.44 -10.23 -12.70
C GLY A 62 30.88 -8.86 -12.18
N GLU A 63 32.19 -8.60 -12.19
CA GLU A 63 32.78 -7.34 -11.71
C GLU A 63 32.39 -6.10 -12.54
N HIS A 64 31.89 -6.32 -13.76
CA HIS A 64 31.41 -5.28 -14.64
C HIS A 64 29.93 -4.93 -14.44
N ALA A 65 29.20 -5.67 -13.59
CA ALA A 65 27.80 -5.37 -13.32
C ALA A 65 27.67 -3.98 -12.68
N VAL A 66 26.77 -3.16 -13.22
CA VAL A 66 26.48 -1.81 -12.72
C VAL A 66 25.00 -1.75 -12.37
N PHE A 67 24.67 -1.34 -11.15
CA PHE A 67 23.29 -1.14 -10.75
C PHE A 67 23.01 0.31 -10.37
N ARG A 68 21.73 0.69 -10.51
CA ARG A 68 21.17 1.99 -10.17
C ARG A 68 20.15 1.82 -9.07
N VAL A 69 20.09 2.79 -8.17
CA VAL A 69 19.12 2.84 -7.07
C VAL A 69 18.27 4.11 -7.23
N HIS A 70 16.95 3.94 -7.31
CA HIS A 70 16.00 5.03 -7.25
C HIS A 70 15.07 4.83 -6.05
N ILE A 71 14.96 5.84 -5.20
CA ILE A 71 14.00 5.87 -4.10
C ILE A 71 12.84 6.77 -4.51
N ARG A 72 11.61 6.29 -4.37
CA ARG A 72 10.40 7.08 -4.58
C ARG A 72 9.52 7.01 -3.36
N PHE A 73 8.95 8.15 -2.99
CA PHE A 73 8.03 8.23 -1.86
C PHE A 73 7.10 9.43 -2.02
N LEU A 74 6.04 9.44 -1.23
CA LEU A 74 5.11 10.54 -1.09
C LEU A 74 5.53 11.43 0.09
N GLN A 75 5.64 12.72 -0.14
CA GLN A 75 5.73 13.73 0.91
C GLN A 75 4.34 14.33 1.15
N VAL A 76 3.89 14.31 2.40
CA VAL A 76 2.60 14.93 2.77
C VAL A 76 2.71 16.45 2.71
N VAL A 77 1.71 17.09 2.13
CA VAL A 77 1.59 18.54 2.00
C VAL A 77 0.28 18.99 2.62
N ASN A 78 0.33 19.97 3.51
CA ASN A 78 -0.90 20.55 4.06
C ASN A 78 -1.47 21.54 3.06
N ARG A 79 -2.71 21.32 2.62
CA ARG A 79 -3.51 22.30 1.91
C ARG A 79 -4.51 22.92 2.88
N GLU A 80 -4.36 24.20 3.13
CA GLU A 80 -5.28 25.00 3.94
C GLU A 80 -6.13 25.89 3.02
N VAL A 81 -7.33 26.25 3.48
CA VAL A 81 -8.19 27.21 2.80
C VAL A 81 -8.13 28.53 3.54
N GLY A 82 -7.55 29.55 2.91
CA GLY A 82 -7.52 30.90 3.42
C GLY A 82 -8.63 31.74 2.79
N ARG A 83 -9.55 32.27 3.60
CA ARG A 83 -10.45 33.34 3.15
C ARG A 83 -9.70 34.66 3.21
N LEU A 84 -9.67 35.44 2.13
CA LEU A 84 -9.07 36.77 2.15
C LEU A 84 -9.86 37.65 3.12
N VAL A 85 -9.15 38.36 4.01
CA VAL A 85 -9.77 39.35 4.90
C VAL A 85 -10.41 40.47 4.08
N THR A 86 -9.75 40.86 2.98
CA THR A 86 -10.26 41.85 2.02
C THR A 86 -10.19 41.26 0.61
N PRO A 87 -11.31 41.06 -0.10
CA PRO A 87 -11.31 40.64 -1.49
C PRO A 87 -10.53 41.59 -2.39
N ALA A 88 -9.79 41.05 -3.35
CA ALA A 88 -8.92 41.83 -4.24
C ALA A 88 -9.17 41.50 -5.72
N GLN A 89 -8.82 42.41 -6.62
CA GLN A 89 -8.88 42.13 -8.06
C GLN A 89 -7.71 41.28 -8.53
N GLU A 90 -6.55 41.41 -7.89
CA GLU A 90 -5.34 40.65 -8.19
C GLU A 90 -4.72 40.13 -6.88
N PRO A 91 -4.06 38.96 -6.91
CA PRO A 91 -3.27 38.51 -5.78
C PRO A 91 -2.14 39.53 -5.54
N PRO A 92 -1.80 39.85 -4.28
CA PRO A 92 -0.65 40.69 -3.98
C PRO A 92 0.63 40.07 -4.56
N GLU A 93 1.43 40.86 -5.28
CA GLU A 93 2.60 40.38 -6.03
C GLU A 93 3.79 40.00 -5.14
N GLN A 94 3.86 40.51 -3.91
CA GLN A 94 5.10 40.50 -3.10
C GLN A 94 4.91 40.04 -1.65
N GLU A 95 3.69 40.09 -1.11
CA GLU A 95 3.39 39.69 0.26
C GLU A 95 2.16 38.79 0.27
N GLU A 96 2.16 37.80 1.16
CA GLU A 96 0.98 36.97 1.35
C GLU A 96 -0.19 37.82 1.87
N PRO A 97 -1.39 37.71 1.27
CA PRO A 97 -2.53 38.47 1.74
C PRO A 97 -2.90 38.09 3.17
N ALA A 98 -3.55 38.99 3.89
CA ALA A 98 -4.17 38.64 5.16
C ALA A 98 -5.28 37.60 4.94
N LEU A 99 -5.11 36.41 5.52
CA LEU A 99 -6.02 35.28 5.40
C LEU A 99 -6.61 34.91 6.76
N THR A 100 -7.89 34.50 6.75
CA THR A 100 -8.48 33.70 7.84
C THR A 100 -8.54 32.26 7.38
N LEU A 101 -7.77 31.39 8.01
CA LEU A 101 -7.78 29.95 7.73
C LEU A 101 -9.11 29.33 8.19
N VAL A 102 -9.73 28.57 7.31
CA VAL A 102 -11.02 27.90 7.56
C VAL A 102 -10.94 26.45 7.08
N PRO A 103 -11.67 25.51 7.72
CA PRO A 103 -11.66 24.11 7.30
C PRO A 103 -12.33 23.91 5.93
N ASN A 104 -13.28 24.77 5.58
CA ASN A 104 -13.92 24.79 4.27
C ASN A 104 -14.43 26.19 3.90
N LEU A 105 -14.63 26.42 2.61
CA LEU A 105 -15.24 27.64 2.09
C LEU A 105 -15.99 27.36 0.78
N ASN A 106 -17.21 27.86 0.66
CA ASN A 106 -17.93 27.85 -0.61
C ASN A 106 -17.66 29.14 -1.39
N VAL A 107 -17.19 29.02 -2.63
CA VAL A 107 -17.00 30.13 -3.57
C VAL A 107 -17.77 29.80 -4.84
N ASP A 108 -18.85 30.53 -5.12
CA ASP A 108 -19.71 30.35 -6.30
C ASP A 108 -20.17 28.90 -6.53
N GLY A 109 -20.56 28.21 -5.45
CA GLY A 109 -21.02 26.83 -5.51
C GLY A 109 -19.89 25.79 -5.54
N ARG A 110 -18.63 26.20 -5.69
CA ARG A 110 -17.45 25.33 -5.53
C ARG A 110 -17.05 25.25 -4.06
N GLU A 111 -16.99 24.04 -3.53
CA GLU A 111 -16.51 23.78 -2.18
C GLU A 111 -14.98 23.68 -2.18
N LEU A 112 -14.33 24.47 -1.32
CA LEU A 112 -12.91 24.43 -1.05
C LEU A 112 -12.72 23.75 0.31
N LEU A 113 -11.86 22.73 0.37
CA LEU A 113 -11.64 21.94 1.59
C LEU A 113 -10.17 21.99 2.01
N ALA A 114 -9.91 22.25 3.29
CA ALA A 114 -8.60 21.99 3.88
C ALA A 114 -8.38 20.46 3.92
N TRP A 115 -7.18 20.02 3.50
CA TRP A 115 -6.87 18.61 3.32
C TRP A 115 -5.35 18.39 3.35
N GLU A 116 -4.92 17.17 3.64
CA GLU A 116 -3.54 16.75 3.43
C GLU A 116 -3.42 16.18 2.02
N GLU A 117 -2.64 16.80 1.15
CA GLU A 117 -2.28 16.28 -0.18
C GLU A 117 -0.96 15.49 -0.10
N ALA A 118 -0.50 14.90 -1.21
CA ALA A 118 0.86 14.41 -1.32
C ALA A 118 1.52 14.80 -2.63
N ILE A 119 2.82 15.06 -2.57
CA ILE A 119 3.69 15.26 -3.72
C ILE A 119 4.68 14.10 -3.82
N GLU A 120 5.05 13.75 -5.04
CA GLU A 120 6.04 12.70 -5.28
C GLU A 120 7.45 13.26 -5.09
N ARG A 121 8.30 12.49 -4.42
CA ARG A 121 9.74 12.73 -4.31
C ARG A 121 10.51 11.57 -4.91
N GLU A 122 11.60 11.90 -5.58
CA GLU A 122 12.51 10.93 -6.16
C GLU A 122 13.95 11.29 -5.78
N VAL A 123 14.69 10.27 -5.35
CA VAL A 123 16.13 10.35 -5.09
C VAL A 123 16.80 9.30 -5.96
N ALA A 124 17.73 9.70 -6.80
CA ALA A 124 18.51 8.79 -7.63
C ALA A 124 19.97 8.83 -7.16
N LEU A 125 20.56 7.66 -6.92
CA LEU A 125 21.98 7.53 -6.63
C LEU A 125 22.76 7.38 -7.93
N GLU A 126 24.03 7.77 -7.90
CA GLU A 126 24.94 7.50 -9.01
C GLU A 126 25.08 5.99 -9.27
N PRO A 127 25.22 5.55 -10.54
CA PRO A 127 25.43 4.15 -10.87
C PRO A 127 26.65 3.60 -10.17
N MET A 128 26.54 2.38 -9.65
CA MET A 128 27.58 1.77 -8.82
C MET A 128 27.81 0.32 -9.20
N ARG A 129 29.06 -0.13 -9.08
CA ARG A 129 29.41 -1.55 -9.19
C ARG A 129 29.41 -2.15 -7.78
N PRO A 130 28.92 -3.39 -7.59
CA PRO A 130 28.95 -4.05 -6.28
C PRO A 130 30.35 -4.08 -5.65
N ILE A 131 31.39 -4.25 -6.47
CA ILE A 131 32.79 -4.30 -6.01
C ILE A 131 33.23 -3.00 -5.31
N ASP A 132 32.71 -1.84 -5.72
CA ASP A 132 33.12 -0.53 -5.19
C ASP A 132 32.59 -0.28 -3.77
N ILE A 133 31.57 -1.03 -3.35
CA ILE A 133 30.86 -0.87 -2.07
C ILE A 133 30.86 -2.15 -1.24
N GLN A 134 31.82 -3.06 -1.50
CA GLN A 134 31.92 -4.33 -0.78
C GLN A 134 32.54 -4.15 0.63
N ASP A 135 33.51 -3.25 0.75
CA ASP A 135 34.30 -3.05 1.97
C ASP A 135 33.78 -1.89 2.83
N ALA A 136 32.95 -1.01 2.26
CA ALA A 136 32.41 0.17 2.93
C ALA A 136 30.97 0.42 2.53
N ILE A 137 30.20 1.01 3.45
CA ILE A 137 28.85 1.51 3.18
C ILE A 137 29.00 2.83 2.42
N LEU A 138 28.32 2.95 1.28
CA LEU A 138 28.14 4.21 0.59
C LEU A 138 26.90 4.90 1.14
N ALA A 139 27.08 6.00 1.87
CA ALA A 139 25.99 6.81 2.42
C ALA A 139 25.80 8.07 1.56
N THR A 140 24.59 8.26 1.03
CA THR A 140 24.20 9.42 0.22
C THR A 140 23.08 10.18 0.93
N PRO A 141 23.38 11.36 1.53
CA PRO A 141 22.35 12.20 2.13
C PRO A 141 21.52 12.90 1.04
N PHE A 142 20.26 13.18 1.34
CA PHE A 142 19.39 14.01 0.51
C PHE A 142 18.55 14.94 1.37
N ARG A 143 18.12 16.05 0.77
CA ARG A 143 17.30 17.08 1.41
C ARG A 143 16.33 17.68 0.41
N PHE A 144 15.07 17.84 0.84
CA PHE A 144 14.08 18.65 0.13
C PHE A 144 13.68 19.82 1.02
N GLU A 145 13.80 21.04 0.51
CA GLU A 145 13.37 22.21 1.27
C GLU A 145 11.85 22.25 1.40
N GLY A 146 11.40 22.75 2.55
CA GLY A 146 10.01 23.10 2.75
C GLY A 146 9.63 24.23 1.82
N ALA A 147 8.43 24.11 1.25
CA ALA A 147 7.86 25.11 0.35
C ALA A 147 6.49 25.53 0.87
N ARG A 148 6.15 26.78 0.58
CA ARG A 148 4.83 27.33 0.84
C ARG A 148 4.33 28.04 -0.41
N ASP A 149 3.25 27.51 -0.97
CA ASP A 149 2.67 27.96 -2.23
C ASP A 149 1.27 28.54 -2.02
N PHE A 150 0.92 29.53 -2.84
CA PHE A 150 -0.33 30.27 -2.75
C PHE A 150 -1.06 30.22 -4.09
N GLU A 151 -2.21 29.57 -4.10
CA GLU A 151 -3.08 29.47 -5.28
C GLU A 151 -4.35 30.31 -5.06
N PRO A 152 -4.49 31.48 -5.72
CA PRO A 152 -5.67 32.33 -5.56
C PRO A 152 -6.93 31.69 -6.13
N VAL A 153 -8.04 31.81 -5.40
CA VAL A 153 -9.37 31.38 -5.84
C VAL A 153 -10.22 32.60 -6.15
N ARG A 154 -10.70 32.65 -7.40
CA ARG A 154 -11.51 33.73 -7.95
C ARG A 154 -12.99 33.37 -8.00
N THR A 155 -13.83 34.37 -7.77
CA THR A 155 -15.26 34.32 -8.09
C THR A 155 -15.49 34.49 -9.59
N GLY A 156 -16.70 34.20 -10.07
CA GLY A 156 -17.11 34.30 -11.47
C GLY A 156 -17.08 35.72 -12.02
N ASP A 157 -17.07 36.74 -11.16
CA ASP A 157 -16.84 38.14 -11.52
C ASP A 157 -15.34 38.53 -11.53
N GLY A 158 -14.44 37.56 -11.32
CA GLY A 158 -13.00 37.72 -11.40
C GLY A 158 -12.30 38.10 -10.10
N ARG A 159 -13.00 38.41 -9.01
CA ARG A 159 -12.37 38.84 -7.73
C ARG A 159 -11.73 37.67 -6.98
N VAL A 160 -10.53 37.86 -6.44
CA VAL A 160 -9.90 36.92 -5.50
C VAL A 160 -10.54 37.07 -4.13
N VAL A 161 -11.17 36.01 -3.63
CA VAL A 161 -11.86 35.99 -2.33
C VAL A 161 -11.27 34.97 -1.36
N ALA A 162 -10.51 34.01 -1.88
CA ALA A 162 -9.86 32.97 -1.11
C ALA A 162 -8.58 32.51 -1.77
N ALA A 163 -7.85 31.62 -1.12
CA ALA A 163 -6.71 30.94 -1.67
C ALA A 163 -6.53 29.56 -1.04
N PHE A 164 -5.95 28.64 -1.81
CA PHE A 164 -5.31 27.47 -1.23
C PHE A 164 -3.88 27.83 -0.82
N VAL A 165 -3.53 27.49 0.41
CA VAL A 165 -2.16 27.61 0.92
C VAL A 165 -1.62 26.20 1.06
N ARG A 166 -0.60 25.85 0.28
CA ARG A 166 0.05 24.53 0.36
C ARG A 166 1.38 24.66 1.08
N SER A 167 1.54 23.96 2.19
CA SER A 167 2.75 23.99 3.00
C SER A 167 3.36 22.59 3.10
N SER A 168 4.65 22.49 2.81
CA SER A 168 5.46 21.29 3.01
C SER A 168 6.62 21.62 3.94
N HIS A 169 7.03 20.64 4.76
CA HIS A 169 8.19 20.81 5.63
C HIS A 169 9.49 20.42 4.92
N THR A 170 10.61 20.98 5.38
CA THR A 170 11.92 20.43 5.04
C THR A 170 11.99 19.00 5.54
N ILE A 171 12.49 18.11 4.69
CA ILE A 171 12.75 16.71 5.00
C ILE A 171 14.18 16.33 4.62
N GLU A 172 14.78 15.47 5.42
CA GLU A 172 16.17 15.04 5.30
C GLU A 172 16.25 13.52 5.48
N GLY A 173 17.01 12.86 4.62
CA GLY A 173 17.21 11.43 4.67
C GLY A 173 18.61 11.02 4.23
N VAL A 174 18.93 9.76 4.50
CA VAL A 174 20.16 9.13 4.07
C VAL A 174 19.81 7.81 3.40
N VAL A 175 20.35 7.59 2.20
CA VAL A 175 20.33 6.29 1.53
C VAL A 175 21.69 5.65 1.70
N GLU A 176 21.74 4.49 2.34
CA GLU A 176 22.95 3.68 2.47
C GLU A 176 22.88 2.49 1.51
N ALA A 177 23.95 2.27 0.75
CA ALA A 177 24.12 1.11 -0.12
C ALA A 177 25.37 0.32 0.28
N LYS A 178 25.25 -1.01 0.31
CA LYS A 178 26.37 -1.93 0.56
C LYS A 178 26.21 -3.17 -0.31
N ALA A 179 27.33 -3.73 -0.77
CA ALA A 179 27.35 -5.06 -1.36
C ALA A 179 28.14 -6.02 -0.46
N GLN A 180 27.77 -7.30 -0.51
CA GLN A 180 28.55 -8.38 0.06
C GLN A 180 28.75 -9.43 -1.02
N ARG A 181 30.00 -9.74 -1.34
CA ARG A 181 30.34 -10.82 -2.26
C ARG A 181 30.05 -12.17 -1.59
N LEU A 182 29.23 -13.00 -2.21
CA LEU A 182 28.90 -14.36 -1.74
C LEU A 182 29.60 -15.43 -2.60
N ALA A 183 29.80 -15.15 -3.89
CA ALA A 183 30.51 -16.00 -4.84
C ALA A 183 31.20 -15.13 -5.93
N PRO A 184 31.97 -15.72 -6.87
CA PRO A 184 32.62 -14.98 -7.96
C PRO A 184 31.68 -14.12 -8.83
N ASP A 185 30.40 -14.50 -8.93
CA ASP A 185 29.37 -13.82 -9.71
C ASP A 185 28.08 -13.57 -8.91
N LEU A 186 28.14 -13.65 -7.57
CA LEU A 186 26.97 -13.50 -6.71
C LEU A 186 27.23 -12.48 -5.60
N TRP A 187 26.30 -11.55 -5.48
CA TRP A 187 26.31 -10.47 -4.50
C TRP A 187 25.01 -10.44 -3.73
N LYS A 188 25.09 -10.09 -2.45
CA LYS A 188 23.95 -9.57 -1.70
C LYS A 188 24.07 -8.05 -1.63
N LEU A 189 23.07 -7.36 -2.16
CA LEU A 189 22.96 -5.91 -2.06
C LEU A 189 22.07 -5.57 -0.86
N THR A 190 22.46 -4.57 -0.09
CA THR A 190 21.65 -3.96 0.96
C THR A 190 21.47 -2.48 0.61
N VAL A 191 20.21 -2.04 0.54
CA VAL A 191 19.83 -0.63 0.42
C VAL A 191 18.99 -0.28 1.64
N ARG A 192 19.38 0.79 2.33
CA ARG A 192 18.72 1.26 3.54
C ARG A 192 18.38 2.73 3.40
N ILE A 193 17.18 3.10 3.84
CA ILE A 193 16.67 4.46 3.82
C ILE A 193 16.36 4.86 5.26
N GLU A 194 17.04 5.90 5.75
CA GLU A 194 16.79 6.49 7.06
C GLU A 194 16.22 7.89 6.93
N ASN A 195 15.19 8.18 7.73
CA ASN A 195 14.68 9.54 7.86
C ASN A 195 15.35 10.23 9.05
N VAL A 196 16.25 11.14 8.74
CA VAL A 196 17.04 11.91 9.72
C VAL A 196 16.49 13.33 9.90
N THR A 197 15.27 13.60 9.42
CA THR A 197 14.63 14.91 9.54
C THR A 197 14.58 15.35 11.00
N PRO A 198 15.09 16.55 11.34
CA PRO A 198 14.97 17.09 12.68
C PRO A 198 13.50 17.24 13.11
N LEU A 199 13.19 16.77 14.32
CA LEU A 199 11.87 16.91 14.93
C LEU A 199 12.00 17.61 16.28
N ALA A 200 11.29 18.73 16.44
CA ALA A 200 11.27 19.48 17.69
C ALA A 200 10.66 18.63 18.82
N GLU A 201 11.13 18.82 20.05
CA GLU A 201 10.69 18.04 21.23
C GLU A 201 9.16 17.98 21.35
N ALA A 202 8.50 19.12 21.17
CA ALA A 202 7.04 19.24 21.26
C ALA A 202 6.28 18.37 20.24
N HIS A 203 6.93 17.92 19.17
CA HIS A 203 6.33 17.10 18.12
C HIS A 203 6.75 15.63 18.18
N ARG A 204 7.66 15.23 19.08
CA ARG A 204 8.19 13.85 19.12
C ARG A 204 7.17 12.79 19.52
N GLN A 205 6.10 13.19 20.19
CA GLN A 205 4.97 12.31 20.56
C GLN A 205 3.72 12.59 19.72
N ASP A 206 3.79 13.58 18.82
CA ASP A 206 2.68 13.96 17.95
C ASP A 206 2.85 13.30 16.58
N ARG A 207 2.11 12.21 16.38
CA ARG A 207 2.15 11.45 15.13
C ARG A 207 1.76 12.28 13.93
N ALA A 208 0.78 13.19 14.05
CA ALA A 208 0.36 14.04 12.92
C ALA A 208 1.49 14.98 12.51
N ALA A 209 2.17 15.62 13.48
CA ALA A 209 3.31 16.47 13.19
C ALA A 209 4.51 15.72 12.61
N ALA A 210 4.75 14.48 13.06
CA ALA A 210 5.81 13.61 12.54
C ALA A 210 5.51 13.10 11.12
N GLN A 211 4.24 12.78 10.83
CA GLN A 211 3.77 12.31 9.52
C GLN A 211 4.05 13.33 8.41
N LEU A 212 3.94 14.63 8.69
CA LEU A 212 4.27 15.70 7.73
C LEU A 212 5.76 15.77 7.35
N ARG A 213 6.61 15.00 8.05
CA ARG A 213 8.05 14.86 7.81
C ARG A 213 8.43 13.42 7.46
N ALA A 214 7.47 12.50 7.38
CA ALA A 214 7.71 11.11 7.03
C ALA A 214 7.87 10.94 5.52
N PHE A 215 8.59 9.88 5.11
CA PHE A 215 8.57 9.41 3.74
C PHE A 215 7.43 8.40 3.63
N ALA A 216 6.27 8.83 3.13
CA ALA A 216 5.10 7.96 3.04
C ALA A 216 5.20 7.07 1.78
N SER A 217 4.74 5.83 1.85
CA SER A 217 4.77 4.90 0.71
C SER A 217 6.17 4.81 0.08
N THR A 218 7.19 4.53 0.90
CA THR A 218 8.58 4.52 0.44
C THR A 218 8.88 3.26 -0.36
N HIS A 219 9.43 3.45 -1.57
CA HIS A 219 9.76 2.40 -2.52
C HIS A 219 11.22 2.49 -2.94
N THR A 220 11.87 1.33 -3.14
CA THR A 220 13.20 1.23 -3.75
C THR A 220 13.09 0.53 -5.11
N ILE A 221 13.61 1.16 -6.15
CA ILE A 221 13.74 0.57 -7.48
C ILE A 221 15.23 0.31 -7.74
N LEU A 222 15.55 -0.92 -8.10
CA LEU A 222 16.89 -1.34 -8.50
C LEU A 222 16.87 -1.75 -9.96
N ILE A 223 17.86 -1.30 -10.73
CA ILE A 223 18.04 -1.69 -12.13
C ILE A 223 19.50 -2.07 -12.31
N VAL A 224 19.76 -3.16 -13.03
CA VAL A 224 21.13 -3.63 -13.30
C VAL A 224 21.42 -3.76 -14.80
N GLU A 225 22.64 -3.39 -15.16
CA GLU A 225 23.30 -3.63 -16.43
C GLU A 225 24.37 -4.73 -16.21
N ASP A 226 24.49 -5.65 -17.17
CA ASP A 226 25.42 -6.81 -17.10
C ASP A 226 25.25 -7.71 -15.87
N GLY A 227 24.00 -7.88 -15.42
CA GLY A 227 23.61 -8.79 -14.35
C GLY A 227 22.11 -9.09 -14.35
N ALA A 228 21.68 -9.89 -13.38
CA ALA A 228 20.28 -10.25 -13.14
C ALA A 228 20.03 -10.43 -11.64
N PHE A 229 18.93 -9.88 -11.14
CA PHE A 229 18.47 -10.12 -9.79
C PHE A 229 17.88 -11.52 -9.64
N VAL A 230 17.90 -12.02 -8.41
CA VAL A 230 17.34 -13.33 -8.07
C VAL A 230 16.03 -13.11 -7.31
N SER A 231 15.00 -13.86 -7.68
CA SER A 231 13.76 -13.91 -6.92
C SER A 231 14.02 -14.33 -5.47
N LEU A 232 13.40 -13.65 -4.50
CA LEU A 232 13.35 -14.12 -3.12
C LEU A 232 12.11 -14.98 -2.84
N LEU A 233 11.11 -14.93 -3.72
CA LEU A 233 9.87 -15.71 -3.60
C LEU A 233 10.06 -17.13 -4.15
N ASP A 234 10.70 -17.24 -5.31
CA ASP A 234 11.02 -18.50 -5.99
C ASP A 234 12.50 -18.52 -6.43
N PRO A 235 13.45 -18.57 -5.47
CA PRO A 235 14.88 -18.60 -5.78
C PRO A 235 15.27 -19.94 -6.44
N PRO A 236 16.22 -19.94 -7.41
CA PRO A 236 16.85 -21.14 -7.91
C PRO A 236 17.41 -22.03 -6.79
N ASP A 237 17.41 -23.35 -6.98
CA ASP A 237 17.79 -24.32 -5.96
C ASP A 237 19.17 -24.07 -5.34
N ASP A 238 20.14 -23.65 -6.15
CA ASP A 238 21.51 -23.31 -5.73
C ASP A 238 21.58 -22.04 -4.85
N LEU A 239 20.55 -21.21 -4.86
CA LEU A 239 20.52 -19.92 -4.17
C LEU A 239 19.48 -19.83 -3.04
N ARG A 240 18.69 -20.89 -2.79
CA ARG A 240 17.65 -20.91 -1.74
C ARG A 240 18.17 -20.49 -0.37
N GLU A 241 19.35 -20.98 0.03
CA GLU A 241 19.94 -20.64 1.33
C GLU A 241 20.37 -19.16 1.40
N ALA A 242 21.02 -18.67 0.34
CA ALA A 242 21.43 -17.26 0.27
C ALA A 242 20.22 -16.32 0.27
N ALA A 243 19.15 -16.68 -0.43
CA ALA A 243 17.91 -15.91 -0.50
C ALA A 243 17.21 -15.88 0.87
N ALA A 244 17.15 -17.02 1.58
CA ALA A 244 16.57 -17.10 2.93
C ALA A 244 17.33 -16.29 3.99
N GLN A 245 18.60 -15.94 3.72
CA GLN A 245 19.39 -15.07 4.59
C GLN A 245 19.17 -13.56 4.35
N CYS A 246 18.49 -13.19 3.25
CA CYS A 246 18.09 -11.80 3.02
C CYS A 246 17.02 -11.40 4.03
N ARG A 247 17.23 -10.24 4.67
CA ARG A 247 16.28 -9.65 5.62
C ARG A 247 15.82 -8.31 5.09
N ASN A 248 14.51 -8.18 4.89
CA ASN A 248 13.89 -6.94 4.48
C ASN A 248 13.09 -6.36 5.66
N VAL A 249 13.10 -5.04 5.81
CA VAL A 249 12.40 -4.33 6.89
C VAL A 249 11.46 -3.31 6.27
N GLY A 250 10.16 -3.52 6.45
CA GLY A 250 9.11 -2.64 5.94
C GLY A 250 8.93 -2.66 4.42
N ALA A 251 9.58 -3.58 3.71
CA ALA A 251 9.53 -3.67 2.25
C ALA A 251 9.63 -5.12 1.75
N PHE A 252 9.10 -5.35 0.55
CA PHE A 252 9.02 -6.65 -0.12
C PHE A 252 9.59 -6.52 -1.54
N PRO A 253 10.87 -6.90 -1.77
CA PRO A 253 11.47 -6.84 -3.09
C PRO A 253 10.94 -7.93 -4.01
N VAL A 254 10.44 -7.52 -5.17
CA VAL A 254 9.99 -8.40 -6.25
C VAL A 254 10.67 -8.03 -7.56
N LEU A 255 10.87 -9.02 -8.42
CA LEU A 255 11.32 -8.82 -9.78
C LEU A 255 10.24 -8.07 -10.55
N VAL A 256 10.63 -7.08 -11.35
CA VAL A 256 9.68 -6.30 -12.18
C VAL A 256 10.18 -6.18 -13.61
N GLY A 257 9.21 -6.04 -14.52
CA GLY A 257 9.49 -5.94 -15.95
C GLY A 257 9.63 -7.28 -16.65
N GLY A 258 10.44 -7.29 -17.70
CA GLY A 258 10.67 -8.49 -18.51
C GLY A 258 11.26 -9.65 -17.70
N ARG A 259 11.24 -10.86 -18.28
CA ARG A 259 11.81 -12.07 -17.67
C ARG A 259 13.35 -12.13 -17.70
N ASP A 260 14.01 -10.99 -17.96
CA ASP A 260 15.47 -10.84 -17.93
C ASP A 260 15.99 -10.50 -16.51
N ASN A 261 15.09 -10.31 -15.55
CA ASN A 261 15.35 -10.05 -14.13
C ASN A 261 16.29 -8.87 -13.90
N ARG A 262 16.26 -7.86 -14.77
CA ARG A 262 17.14 -6.69 -14.69
C ARG A 262 16.64 -5.62 -13.74
N ALA A 263 15.45 -5.77 -13.18
CA ALA A 263 14.88 -4.78 -12.30
C ALA A 263 14.13 -5.41 -11.11
N VAL A 264 14.16 -4.69 -10.00
CA VAL A 264 13.45 -5.01 -8.76
C VAL A 264 12.68 -3.78 -8.29
N LEU A 265 11.46 -4.01 -7.82
CA LEU A 265 10.69 -3.05 -7.04
C LEU A 265 10.59 -3.61 -5.62
N SER A 266 11.07 -2.84 -4.65
CA SER A 266 10.85 -3.10 -3.23
C SER A 266 9.81 -2.12 -2.72
N SER A 267 8.62 -2.65 -2.44
CA SER A 267 7.44 -1.88 -2.02
C SER A 267 7.02 -2.27 -0.60
N PRO A 268 6.33 -1.38 0.13
CA PRO A 268 5.70 -1.73 1.40
C PRO A 268 4.43 -2.57 1.21
N ILE A 269 3.94 -2.66 -0.03
CA ILE A 269 2.88 -3.54 -0.48
C ILE A 269 3.49 -4.88 -0.91
N ILE A 270 2.86 -5.98 -0.51
CA ILE A 270 3.27 -7.33 -0.90
C ILE A 270 2.81 -7.57 -2.33
N LEU A 271 3.75 -7.95 -3.19
CA LEU A 271 3.51 -8.28 -4.59
C LEU A 271 4.13 -9.65 -4.90
N TYR A 272 3.76 -10.22 -6.04
CA TYR A 272 4.47 -11.34 -6.65
C TYR A 272 5.47 -10.85 -7.69
N ASP A 273 6.42 -11.71 -8.06
CA ASP A 273 7.36 -11.42 -9.13
C ASP A 273 6.65 -11.22 -10.48
N HIS A 274 7.18 -10.28 -11.24
CA HIS A 274 6.65 -9.79 -12.51
C HIS A 274 5.17 -9.37 -12.40
N PRO A 275 4.85 -8.46 -11.46
CA PRO A 275 3.50 -7.93 -11.37
C PRO A 275 3.17 -7.19 -12.67
N ALA A 276 1.94 -7.35 -13.13
CA ALA A 276 1.45 -6.71 -14.34
C ALA A 276 0.21 -5.90 -13.99
N ILE A 277 0.17 -4.66 -14.50
CA ILE A 277 -1.07 -3.89 -14.51
C ILE A 277 -2.05 -4.64 -15.41
N ALA A 278 -3.26 -4.90 -14.91
CA ALA A 278 -4.27 -5.62 -15.67
C ALA A 278 -4.55 -4.86 -17.00
N PRO A 279 -4.45 -5.52 -18.17
CA PRO A 279 -4.71 -4.85 -19.46
C PRO A 279 -6.15 -4.33 -19.58
N GLU A 280 -7.06 -4.85 -18.77
CA GLU A 280 -8.45 -4.43 -18.64
C GLU A 280 -8.62 -3.17 -17.77
N SER A 281 -7.59 -2.75 -17.04
CA SER A 281 -7.65 -1.57 -16.18
C SER A 281 -7.63 -0.29 -17.03
N PRO A 282 -8.67 0.57 -16.96
CA PRO A 282 -8.79 1.77 -17.79
C PRO A 282 -7.82 2.91 -17.35
N GLY A 283 -6.87 2.64 -16.44
CA GLY A 283 -5.78 3.54 -16.06
C GLY A 283 -5.35 3.42 -14.60
N ASP A 284 -4.65 4.44 -14.08
CA ASP A 284 -4.16 4.52 -12.69
C ASP A 284 -5.33 4.72 -11.69
N LEU A 285 -5.89 3.64 -11.14
CA LEU A 285 -7.06 3.69 -10.25
C LEU A 285 -6.70 3.65 -8.75
N PHE A 286 -5.46 3.98 -8.37
CA PHE A 286 -4.88 3.80 -7.03
C PHE A 286 -4.69 2.33 -6.58
N ASP A 287 -5.23 1.37 -7.33
CA ASP A 287 -4.97 -0.06 -7.22
C ASP A 287 -5.05 -0.65 -8.64
N GLY A 288 -3.96 -0.52 -9.39
CA GLY A 288 -3.87 -0.94 -10.80
C GLY A 288 -3.66 -2.45 -10.98
N THR A 289 -3.48 -3.19 -9.89
CA THR A 289 -3.17 -4.62 -9.89
C THR A 289 -4.38 -5.48 -9.59
N GLU A 290 -5.39 -4.96 -8.87
CA GLU A 290 -6.54 -5.76 -8.43
C GLU A 290 -7.91 -5.07 -8.55
N ILE A 291 -8.03 -3.85 -9.11
CA ILE A 291 -9.37 -3.20 -9.14
C ILE A 291 -10.39 -3.99 -9.95
N ASP A 292 -11.34 -4.44 -9.15
CA ASP A 292 -12.51 -5.22 -9.41
C ASP A 292 -13.68 -4.27 -9.73
N GLU A 293 -14.47 -4.61 -10.74
CA GLU A 293 -15.67 -3.91 -11.21
C GLU A 293 -16.54 -3.32 -10.08
N ILE A 294 -16.57 -4.01 -8.94
CA ILE A 294 -17.26 -3.61 -7.72
C ILE A 294 -16.88 -2.21 -7.21
N LEU A 295 -15.60 -1.81 -7.27
CA LEU A 295 -15.17 -0.48 -6.81
C LEU A 295 -15.66 0.61 -7.75
N THR A 296 -15.60 0.36 -9.06
CA THR A 296 -16.16 1.23 -10.09
C THR A 296 -17.67 1.42 -9.90
N LEU A 297 -18.42 0.33 -9.75
CA LEU A 297 -19.87 0.38 -9.51
C LEU A 297 -20.20 1.14 -8.22
N ARG A 298 -19.40 0.94 -7.18
CA ARG A 298 -19.56 1.63 -5.90
C ARG A 298 -19.30 3.14 -6.00
N ILE A 299 -18.35 3.59 -6.82
CA ILE A 299 -18.15 5.01 -7.10
C ILE A 299 -19.35 5.58 -7.88
N LEU A 300 -19.84 4.85 -8.89
CA LEU A 300 -21.01 5.27 -9.67
C LEU A 300 -22.28 5.36 -8.82
N ALA A 301 -22.43 4.50 -7.81
CA ALA A 301 -23.54 4.48 -6.87
C ALA A 301 -23.49 5.58 -5.79
N MET A 302 -22.38 6.32 -5.66
CA MET A 302 -22.28 7.45 -4.73
C MET A 302 -23.30 8.55 -5.10
N THR A 303 -23.84 9.22 -4.09
CA THR A 303 -24.73 10.37 -4.27
C THR A 303 -23.98 11.57 -4.88
N ASP A 304 -24.71 12.52 -5.46
CA ASP A 304 -24.11 13.73 -6.03
C ASP A 304 -23.37 14.59 -5.00
N ALA A 305 -23.76 14.54 -3.74
CA ALA A 305 -23.05 15.20 -2.65
C ALA A 305 -21.70 14.51 -2.38
N GLU A 306 -21.68 13.18 -2.33
CA GLU A 306 -20.46 12.39 -2.11
C GLU A 306 -19.48 12.50 -3.28
N LYS A 307 -19.98 12.50 -4.52
CA LYS A 307 -19.16 12.72 -5.72
C LYS A 307 -18.52 14.11 -5.73
N ARG A 308 -19.28 15.14 -5.34
CA ARG A 308 -18.73 16.50 -5.18
C ARG A 308 -17.65 16.56 -4.11
N GLU A 309 -17.86 15.89 -2.98
CA GLU A 309 -16.86 15.80 -1.92
C GLU A 309 -15.56 15.13 -2.42
N MET A 310 -15.67 13.99 -3.12
CA MET A 310 -14.53 13.28 -3.72
C MET A 310 -13.76 14.16 -4.71
N ALA A 311 -14.46 14.91 -5.57
CA ALA A 311 -13.85 15.81 -6.54
C ALA A 311 -13.09 17.00 -5.90
N CYS A 312 -13.37 17.31 -4.63
CA CYS A 312 -12.72 18.39 -3.88
C CYS A 312 -11.47 17.94 -3.12
N VAL A 313 -11.17 16.64 -3.07
CA VAL A 313 -9.97 16.08 -2.40
C VAL A 313 -8.70 16.63 -3.03
N ASP A 314 -8.36 16.18 -4.24
CA ASP A 314 -7.20 16.64 -5.00
C ASP A 314 -7.40 16.34 -6.50
N ALA A 315 -6.38 16.65 -7.31
CA ALA A 315 -6.44 16.41 -8.75
C ALA A 315 -6.55 14.91 -9.10
N ARG A 316 -5.98 14.01 -8.29
CA ARG A 316 -5.95 12.57 -8.58
C ARG A 316 -7.31 11.93 -8.29
N ALA A 317 -7.93 12.24 -7.15
CA ALA A 317 -9.29 11.80 -6.83
C ALA A 317 -10.32 12.33 -7.84
N ARG A 318 -10.15 13.57 -8.31
CA ARG A 318 -10.98 14.14 -9.39
C ARG A 318 -10.82 13.37 -10.70
N ALA A 319 -9.58 13.13 -11.14
CA ALA A 319 -9.30 12.36 -12.34
C ALA A 319 -9.82 10.91 -12.25
N LEU A 320 -9.79 10.30 -11.06
CA LEU A 320 -10.40 8.99 -10.79
C LEU A 320 -11.92 9.02 -11.00
N LEU A 321 -12.60 10.01 -10.42
CA LEU A 321 -14.05 10.18 -10.57
C LEU A 321 -14.45 10.45 -12.04
N GLU A 322 -13.73 11.35 -12.72
CA GLU A 322 -13.94 11.68 -14.13
C GLU A 322 -13.78 10.45 -15.03
N ARG A 323 -12.71 9.65 -14.82
CA ARG A 323 -12.51 8.40 -15.57
C ARG A 323 -13.61 7.40 -15.31
N THR A 324 -14.01 7.21 -14.06
CA THR A 324 -15.11 6.30 -13.69
C THR A 324 -16.40 6.68 -14.41
N HIS A 325 -16.71 7.99 -14.51
CA HIS A 325 -17.87 8.48 -15.25
C HIS A 325 -17.76 8.35 -16.77
N ALA A 326 -16.54 8.34 -17.31
CA ALA A 326 -16.29 8.21 -18.75
C ALA A 326 -16.32 6.75 -19.24
N LEU A 327 -16.39 5.75 -18.34
CA LEU A 327 -16.41 4.34 -18.73
C LEU A 327 -17.65 4.01 -19.56
N THR A 328 -17.40 3.39 -20.70
CA THR A 328 -18.45 2.88 -21.58
C THR A 328 -18.97 1.52 -21.09
N ALA A 329 -20.10 1.06 -21.63
CA ALA A 329 -20.58 -0.30 -21.35
C ALA A 329 -19.56 -1.39 -21.78
N GLU A 330 -18.76 -1.12 -22.82
CA GLU A 330 -17.68 -2.01 -23.25
C GLU A 330 -16.51 -2.03 -22.25
N ASP A 331 -16.15 -0.87 -21.70
CA ASP A 331 -15.14 -0.77 -20.64
C ASP A 331 -15.61 -1.52 -19.38
N MET A 332 -16.87 -1.33 -18.97
CA MET A 332 -17.48 -2.06 -17.86
C MET A 332 -17.50 -3.57 -18.14
N ALA A 333 -17.77 -3.98 -19.37
CA ALA A 333 -17.75 -5.40 -19.75
C ALA A 333 -16.36 -6.03 -19.71
N ARG A 334 -15.29 -5.25 -19.94
CA ARG A 334 -13.90 -5.69 -19.77
C ARG A 334 -13.51 -5.83 -18.30
N LEU A 335 -14.09 -5.01 -17.43
CA LEU A 335 -13.88 -5.07 -15.98
C LEU A 335 -14.59 -6.25 -15.32
N HIS A 336 -15.65 -6.80 -15.93
CA HIS A 336 -16.25 -8.06 -15.48
C HIS A 336 -15.19 -9.16 -15.45
N GLY A 337 -14.90 -9.70 -14.28
CA GLY A 337 -13.84 -10.69 -14.06
C GLY A 337 -13.87 -11.81 -15.10
N VAL A 338 -12.81 -11.91 -15.91
CA VAL A 338 -12.60 -13.06 -16.78
C VAL A 338 -12.17 -14.22 -15.87
N MET A 339 -13.10 -15.13 -15.57
CA MET A 339 -12.77 -16.39 -14.90
C MET A 339 -11.74 -17.13 -15.74
N ARG A 340 -10.49 -17.20 -15.27
CA ARG A 340 -9.43 -18.01 -15.89
C ARG A 340 -9.68 -19.48 -15.53
N ASP A 341 -9.68 -20.32 -16.55
CA ASP A 341 -10.15 -21.70 -16.55
C ASP A 341 -9.77 -22.57 -15.34
N GLY A 342 -10.80 -23.13 -14.72
CA GLY A 342 -10.74 -24.23 -13.75
C GLY A 342 -12.07 -24.95 -13.69
N GLN A 343 -12.42 -25.69 -14.76
CA GLN A 343 -13.51 -26.67 -14.89
C GLN A 343 -14.72 -26.53 -13.94
N SER A 344 -15.81 -25.93 -14.41
CA SER A 344 -17.14 -26.56 -14.51
C SER A 344 -18.16 -25.51 -14.93
N GLN A 345 -18.63 -25.60 -16.18
CA GLN A 345 -19.73 -24.79 -16.68
C GLN A 345 -21.03 -25.28 -16.03
N THR A 346 -21.69 -24.41 -15.26
CA THR A 346 -23.14 -24.50 -15.07
C THR A 346 -23.75 -23.12 -15.38
N SER A 347 -24.75 -23.11 -16.26
CA SER A 347 -25.38 -21.92 -16.83
C SER A 347 -26.09 -21.07 -15.76
N LEU A 348 -25.84 -19.75 -15.77
CA LEU A 348 -26.37 -18.72 -14.85
C LEU A 348 -27.88 -18.43 -14.98
N THR A 349 -28.60 -19.17 -15.82
CA THR A 349 -30.02 -18.89 -16.12
C THR A 349 -31.01 -19.57 -15.18
N ASP A 350 -30.60 -20.59 -14.42
CA ASP A 350 -31.48 -21.30 -13.48
C ASP A 350 -31.41 -20.74 -12.03
N ALA A 351 -30.37 -19.99 -11.68
CA ALA A 351 -30.11 -19.52 -10.31
C ALA A 351 -30.92 -18.28 -9.88
N LEU A 352 -31.48 -17.52 -10.83
CA LEU A 352 -32.14 -16.23 -10.56
C LEU A 352 -33.56 -16.35 -10.00
N THR A 353 -34.07 -17.57 -9.81
CA THR A 353 -35.45 -17.82 -9.31
C THR A 353 -35.51 -18.20 -7.82
N GLU A 354 -34.38 -18.41 -7.14
CA GLU A 354 -34.35 -18.92 -5.75
C GLU A 354 -33.74 -17.95 -4.69
N ILE A 355 -33.48 -16.68 -5.04
CA ILE A 355 -32.99 -15.68 -4.08
C ILE A 355 -34.16 -15.08 -3.27
N LYS A 356 -34.85 -15.93 -2.51
CA LYS A 356 -35.77 -15.51 -1.44
C LYS A 356 -35.38 -16.24 -0.15
N GLU A 357 -34.76 -15.47 0.74
CA GLU A 357 -34.63 -15.70 2.18
C GLU A 357 -34.31 -17.16 2.63
N ARG A 358 -33.02 -17.48 2.75
CA ARG A 358 -32.56 -18.55 3.64
C ARG A 358 -31.30 -18.10 4.39
N GLU A 359 -31.45 -17.68 5.64
CA GLU A 359 -30.36 -17.75 6.61
C GLU A 359 -29.89 -19.21 6.66
N LYS A 360 -28.70 -19.51 6.11
CA LYS A 360 -28.09 -20.83 6.26
C LYS A 360 -27.72 -21.00 7.74
N PRO A 361 -28.08 -22.13 8.39
CA PRO A 361 -27.74 -22.36 9.78
C PRO A 361 -26.22 -22.36 9.97
N ARG A 362 -25.72 -21.57 10.93
CA ARG A 362 -24.32 -21.66 11.38
C ARG A 362 -24.07 -23.07 11.90
N LEU A 363 -23.06 -23.74 11.36
CA LEU A 363 -22.62 -25.04 11.88
C LEU A 363 -21.89 -24.79 13.20
N VAL A 364 -22.37 -25.38 14.29
CA VAL A 364 -21.77 -25.20 15.63
C VAL A 364 -20.66 -26.22 15.89
N SER A 365 -20.64 -27.32 15.12
CA SER A 365 -19.67 -28.41 15.27
C SER A 365 -19.46 -29.20 13.98
N LEU A 366 -18.21 -29.58 13.69
CA LEU A 366 -17.84 -30.60 12.70
C LEU A 366 -17.33 -31.86 13.41
N LEU A 367 -17.77 -33.03 12.95
CA LEU A 367 -17.31 -34.34 13.40
C LEU A 367 -16.52 -34.98 12.27
N GLU A 368 -15.19 -35.01 12.39
CA GLU A 368 -14.36 -35.82 11.50
C GLU A 368 -13.24 -36.46 12.33
N SER A 369 -12.91 -37.72 12.04
CA SER A 369 -11.88 -38.52 12.71
C SER A 369 -11.92 -38.57 14.26
N GLY A 370 -13.09 -38.40 14.86
CA GLY A 370 -13.32 -38.63 16.30
C GLY A 370 -12.99 -37.47 17.24
N ARG A 371 -12.67 -36.27 16.72
CA ARG A 371 -12.52 -35.04 17.50
C ARG A 371 -13.48 -33.97 16.99
N ALA A 372 -14.33 -33.45 17.87
CA ALA A 372 -15.28 -32.41 17.51
C ALA A 372 -14.56 -31.05 17.38
N LEU A 373 -14.67 -30.42 16.22
CA LEU A 373 -14.26 -29.03 16.02
C LEU A 373 -15.47 -28.15 16.32
N CYS A 374 -15.43 -27.41 17.43
CA CYS A 374 -16.51 -26.51 17.86
C CYS A 374 -16.02 -25.07 17.92
N VAL A 375 -16.95 -24.11 17.86
CA VAL A 375 -16.66 -22.71 18.21
C VAL A 375 -16.08 -22.65 19.64
N GLY A 376 -14.99 -21.89 19.81
CA GLY A 376 -14.19 -21.81 21.02
C GLY A 376 -13.08 -22.86 21.15
N ALA A 377 -13.00 -23.84 20.24
CA ALA A 377 -11.92 -24.83 20.25
C ALA A 377 -10.58 -24.18 19.87
N ARG A 378 -9.49 -24.72 20.43
CA ARG A 378 -8.12 -24.38 20.01
C ARG A 378 -7.69 -25.28 18.86
N VAL A 379 -7.14 -24.67 17.82
CA VAL A 379 -6.62 -25.36 16.64
C VAL A 379 -5.19 -24.94 16.36
N ARG A 380 -4.42 -25.84 15.75
CA ARG A 380 -3.14 -25.53 15.11
C ARG A 380 -3.37 -25.33 13.62
N LEU A 381 -2.83 -24.25 13.07
CA LEU A 381 -2.98 -23.94 11.65
C LEU A 381 -1.96 -24.72 10.81
N ARG A 382 -2.45 -25.37 9.76
CA ARG A 382 -1.69 -26.13 8.74
C ARG A 382 -2.09 -25.65 7.34
N PRO A 383 -1.77 -24.39 6.97
CA PRO A 383 -2.13 -23.88 5.64
C PRO A 383 -1.52 -24.75 4.53
N LYS A 384 -2.25 -24.99 3.44
CA LYS A 384 -1.77 -25.83 2.32
C LYS A 384 -0.56 -25.17 1.64
N SER A 385 0.39 -25.97 1.17
CA SER A 385 1.54 -25.46 0.42
C SER A 385 1.10 -24.96 -0.96
N GLY A 386 1.13 -23.64 -1.17
CA GLY A 386 0.78 -23.01 -2.43
C GLY A 386 0.19 -21.60 -2.30
N GLY A 387 -0.19 -21.18 -1.08
CA GLY A 387 -0.66 -19.83 -0.80
C GLY A 387 0.41 -18.97 -0.11
N ASP A 388 0.07 -17.68 -0.07
CA ASP A 388 0.82 -16.47 0.26
C ASP A 388 1.79 -16.54 1.48
N ILE A 389 2.65 -15.52 1.68
CA ILE A 389 3.57 -15.40 2.83
C ILE A 389 2.84 -15.54 4.18
N MET A 390 1.55 -15.18 4.22
CA MET A 390 0.68 -15.40 5.37
C MET A 390 0.57 -16.89 5.76
N ASP A 391 0.62 -17.81 4.80
CA ASP A 391 0.62 -19.26 5.07
C ASP A 391 1.91 -19.71 5.76
N ILE A 392 3.04 -19.06 5.45
CA ILE A 392 4.31 -19.31 6.13
C ILE A 392 4.28 -18.73 7.55
N ALA A 393 3.77 -17.50 7.72
CA ALA A 393 3.72 -16.81 9.01
C ALA A 393 2.72 -17.44 10.00
N LEU A 394 1.61 -17.98 9.48
CA LEU A 394 0.53 -18.58 10.25
C LEU A 394 0.73 -20.08 10.50
N ARG A 395 1.66 -20.73 9.78
CA ARG A 395 1.99 -22.15 9.98
C ARG A 395 2.33 -22.44 11.45
N ASP A 396 1.72 -23.49 11.98
CA ASP A 396 1.90 -24.00 13.34
C ASP A 396 1.46 -23.06 14.48
N LYS A 397 0.92 -21.88 14.15
CA LYS A 397 0.32 -20.98 15.14
C LYS A 397 -0.94 -21.61 15.75
N VAL A 398 -1.21 -21.24 16.99
CA VAL A 398 -2.40 -21.67 17.73
C VAL A 398 -3.46 -20.57 17.64
N ALA A 399 -4.66 -20.97 17.23
CA ALA A 399 -5.80 -20.08 17.06
C ALA A 399 -7.03 -20.62 17.80
N VAL A 400 -8.00 -19.74 18.03
CA VAL A 400 -9.32 -20.08 18.57
C VAL A 400 -10.33 -19.98 17.45
N VAL A 401 -11.19 -21.00 17.32
CA VAL A 401 -12.29 -21.00 16.34
C VAL A 401 -13.36 -20.02 16.79
N GLU A 402 -13.59 -18.98 16.00
CA GLU A 402 -14.64 -17.97 16.26
C GLU A 402 -15.95 -18.31 15.53
N ALA A 403 -15.85 -18.94 14.35
CA ALA A 403 -17.01 -19.44 13.62
C ALA A 403 -16.67 -20.61 12.70
N ILE A 404 -17.68 -21.42 12.40
CA ILE A 404 -17.63 -22.43 11.35
C ILE A 404 -18.80 -22.14 10.40
N GLU A 405 -18.47 -21.85 9.16
CA GLU A 405 -19.40 -21.32 8.16
C GLU A 405 -19.35 -22.19 6.89
N ARG A 406 -20.45 -22.18 6.13
CA ARG A 406 -20.55 -22.94 4.88
C ARG A 406 -20.84 -21.97 3.73
N ASP A 407 -20.03 -22.02 2.68
CA ASP A 407 -20.21 -21.13 1.53
C ASP A 407 -21.36 -21.57 0.60
N PHE A 408 -21.50 -20.91 -0.53
CA PHE A 408 -22.52 -21.24 -1.54
C PHE A 408 -22.22 -22.52 -2.31
N GLU A 409 -20.97 -22.97 -2.32
CA GLU A 409 -20.51 -24.24 -2.89
C GLU A 409 -20.47 -25.37 -1.86
N ASP A 410 -21.10 -25.15 -0.70
CA ASP A 410 -21.25 -26.17 0.32
C ASP A 410 -19.90 -26.58 0.98
N ARG A 411 -18.84 -25.78 0.81
CA ARG A 411 -17.54 -25.96 1.47
C ARG A 411 -17.55 -25.33 2.86
N VAL A 412 -16.83 -25.95 3.79
CA VAL A 412 -16.76 -25.49 5.17
C VAL A 412 -15.51 -24.65 5.41
N HIS A 413 -15.72 -23.44 5.93
CA HIS A 413 -14.70 -22.48 6.30
C HIS A 413 -14.68 -22.31 7.82
N VAL A 414 -13.50 -22.36 8.40
CA VAL A 414 -13.24 -22.21 9.82
C VAL A 414 -12.59 -20.84 10.03
N ALA A 415 -13.33 -19.93 10.64
CA ALA A 415 -12.84 -18.61 10.98
C ALA A 415 -12.15 -18.63 12.35
N VAL A 416 -10.94 -18.13 12.44
CA VAL A 416 -10.08 -18.24 13.62
C VAL A 416 -9.42 -16.91 13.97
N THR A 417 -9.11 -16.74 15.26
CA THR A 417 -8.27 -15.64 15.77
C THR A 417 -7.05 -16.21 16.48
N LEU A 418 -5.86 -15.68 16.19
CA LEU A 418 -4.63 -16.18 16.82
C LEU A 418 -4.60 -15.83 18.30
N ILE A 419 -4.09 -16.75 19.15
CA ILE A 419 -3.97 -16.48 20.60
C ILE A 419 -3.00 -15.33 20.87
N ASP A 420 -1.92 -15.24 20.10
CA ASP A 420 -0.85 -14.25 20.29
C ASP A 420 -1.08 -12.97 19.49
N ASP A 421 -2.24 -12.78 18.86
CA ASP A 421 -2.56 -11.55 18.13
C ASP A 421 -2.84 -10.41 19.11
N PRO A 422 -2.05 -9.31 19.10
CA PRO A 422 -2.29 -8.14 19.95
C PRO A 422 -3.64 -7.45 19.68
N GLY A 423 -4.28 -7.68 18.53
CA GLY A 423 -5.63 -7.21 18.18
C GLY A 423 -6.71 -8.30 18.22
N ARG A 424 -6.48 -9.38 18.99
CA ARG A 424 -7.41 -10.53 19.09
C ARG A 424 -8.85 -10.14 19.47
N ASP A 425 -9.01 -9.13 20.31
CA ASP A 425 -10.31 -8.57 20.69
C ASP A 425 -11.07 -8.01 19.48
N LEU A 426 -10.38 -7.31 18.59
CA LEU A 426 -10.94 -6.82 17.32
C LEU A 426 -11.36 -7.98 16.40
N GLY A 427 -10.56 -9.05 16.35
CA GLY A 427 -10.87 -10.26 15.59
C GLY A 427 -12.13 -10.98 16.10
N ALA A 428 -12.29 -11.09 17.42
CA ALA A 428 -13.46 -11.67 18.08
C ALA A 428 -14.74 -10.85 17.83
N GLU A 429 -14.62 -9.52 17.75
CA GLU A 429 -15.72 -8.61 17.40
C GLU A 429 -16.06 -8.61 15.89
N GLY A 430 -15.30 -9.35 15.07
CA GLY A 430 -15.55 -9.50 13.64
C GLY A 430 -14.94 -8.39 12.77
N PHE A 431 -13.98 -7.62 13.29
CA PHE A 431 -13.25 -6.66 12.48
C PHE A 431 -12.30 -7.36 11.50
N PRO A 432 -12.30 -6.96 10.21
CA PRO A 432 -11.37 -7.50 9.22
C PRO A 432 -9.91 -7.22 9.60
N GLY A 433 -9.01 -8.18 9.37
CA GLY A 433 -7.56 -8.05 9.61
C GLY A 433 -7.02 -8.82 10.84
N HIS A 434 -7.90 -9.19 11.77
CA HIS A 434 -7.57 -10.01 12.96
C HIS A 434 -8.35 -11.34 12.99
N ARG A 435 -9.01 -11.68 11.88
CA ARG A 435 -9.80 -12.90 11.71
C ARG A 435 -9.39 -13.56 10.41
N PHE A 436 -8.91 -14.80 10.51
CA PHE A 436 -8.37 -15.58 9.40
C PHE A 436 -9.31 -16.73 9.06
N PHE A 437 -9.33 -17.16 7.81
CA PHE A 437 -10.25 -18.17 7.32
C PHE A 437 -9.45 -19.33 6.71
N PHE A 438 -9.76 -20.54 7.15
CA PHE A 438 -9.10 -21.76 6.71
C PHE A 438 -10.13 -22.80 6.30
N SER A 439 -9.77 -23.69 5.39
CA SER A 439 -10.57 -24.89 5.17
C SER A 439 -10.45 -25.85 6.36
N GLN A 440 -11.41 -26.77 6.50
CA GLN A 440 -11.39 -27.80 7.54
C GLN A 440 -10.10 -28.63 7.55
N GLU A 441 -9.50 -28.87 6.37
CA GLU A 441 -8.28 -29.67 6.22
C GLU A 441 -7.01 -28.92 6.68
N GLU A 442 -7.11 -27.60 6.85
CA GLU A 442 -6.00 -26.72 7.22
C GLU A 442 -5.98 -26.39 8.72
N VAL A 443 -6.87 -26.98 9.51
CA VAL A 443 -6.94 -26.78 10.95
C VAL A 443 -6.89 -28.11 11.69
N GLU A 444 -6.00 -28.21 12.66
CA GLU A 444 -5.79 -29.41 13.46
C GLU A 444 -6.28 -29.16 14.91
N PRO A 445 -7.34 -29.84 15.40
CA PRO A 445 -7.82 -29.67 16.77
C PRO A 445 -6.77 -30.04 17.82
N ILE A 446 -6.53 -29.16 18.79
CA ILE A 446 -5.64 -29.40 19.93
C ILE A 446 -6.49 -29.84 21.13
N ALA A 447 -6.12 -30.94 21.79
CA ALA A 447 -6.83 -31.41 22.98
C ALA A 447 -6.71 -30.38 24.12
N ALA A 448 -7.79 -30.20 24.89
CA ALA A 448 -7.78 -29.35 26.08
C ALA A 448 -6.85 -29.97 27.15
N GLY A 449 -5.56 -29.61 27.11
CA GLY A 449 -4.55 -30.11 28.02
C GLY A 449 -3.12 -30.11 27.48
N GLU A 450 -2.89 -29.97 26.17
CA GLU A 450 -1.55 -29.88 25.60
C GLU A 450 -1.29 -28.47 25.05
N GLY A 451 -0.81 -27.59 25.94
CA GLY A 451 0.04 -26.46 25.57
C GLY A 451 1.40 -26.64 26.24
N PRO A 452 2.47 -25.99 25.75
CA PRO A 452 3.66 -25.78 26.57
C PRO A 452 3.33 -24.97 27.84
#